data_AF-A0AA95G878-F1
#
_entry.id   AF-A0AA95G878-F1
#
_cell.length_a   1.000
_cell.length_b   1.000
_cell.length_c   1.000
_cell.angle_alpha   90.00
_cell.angle_beta   90.00
_cell.angle_gamma   90.00
#
_symmetry.space_group_name_H-M   'P 1'
#
loop_
_entity.id
_entity.type
_entity.pdbx_description
1 polymer ?
#
loop_
_entity_poly.entity_id
_entity_poly.type
_entity_poly.pdbx_seq_one_letter_code
_entity_poly.pdbx_strand_id
1 'polypeptide(L)'
;MHVIWKRPDGFQNALPDDFRRVALSNGAHLWLHRHELDWYPFQVSGDWEGQDQTKRLNRLVNMLDAPLSSWKTYLEQLSDNELDDRETNSSTKIVSNLIEWIQELENSAKGHTWEIEIVSCALKDILEKLKNFN
;
A
#
# COMPACT_ATOMS: atom_id res chain seq x y z
N MET A 1 -6.04 13.56 -7.11
CA MET A 1 -5.51 12.81 -5.96
C MET A 1 -4.00 12.92 -5.94
N HIS A 2 -3.34 12.89 -4.80
CA HIS A 2 -1.89 12.77 -4.69
C HIS A 2 -1.50 11.91 -3.50
N VAL A 3 -0.38 11.19 -3.61
CA VAL A 3 0.16 10.37 -2.54
C VAL A 3 1.45 10.98 -2.00
N ILE A 4 1.54 11.08 -0.68
CA ILE A 4 2.72 11.59 0.04
C ILE A 4 3.22 10.56 1.03
N TRP A 5 4.52 10.63 1.33
CA TRP A 5 5.11 9.87 2.41
C TRP A 5 4.96 10.60 3.75
N LYS A 6 4.22 10.00 4.67
CA LYS A 6 4.23 10.36 6.10
C LYS A 6 5.46 9.72 6.73
N ARG A 7 6.46 10.56 6.93
CA ARG A 7 7.71 10.16 7.57
C ARG A 7 7.45 9.62 8.99
N PRO A 8 8.28 8.66 9.45
CA PRO A 8 8.16 8.09 10.78
C PRO A 8 8.55 9.06 11.92
N ASP A 9 9.15 10.22 11.62
CA ASP A 9 9.36 11.30 12.59
C ASP A 9 8.03 11.94 13.07
N GLY A 10 6.92 11.70 12.37
CA GLY A 10 5.58 12.14 12.77
C GLY A 10 4.96 11.35 13.92
N PHE A 11 5.57 10.23 14.37
CA PHE A 11 5.07 9.46 15.50
C PHE A 11 5.53 10.07 16.83
N GLN A 12 4.64 10.80 17.51
CA GLN A 12 4.90 11.25 18.87
C GLN A 12 5.02 10.03 19.81
N ASN A 13 6.12 9.94 20.56
CA ASN A 13 6.42 8.89 21.53
C ASN A 13 6.67 7.48 20.97
N ALA A 14 6.80 7.28 19.65
CA ALA A 14 7.19 5.97 19.13
C ALA A 14 8.68 5.68 19.38
N LEU A 15 8.96 4.45 19.77
CA LEU A 15 10.29 3.90 19.97
C LEU A 15 10.74 3.14 18.70
N PRO A 16 12.05 2.97 18.49
CA PRO A 16 12.54 2.17 17.37
C PRO A 16 11.94 0.75 17.30
N ASP A 17 11.62 0.16 18.46
CA ASP A 17 11.01 -1.18 18.57
C ASP A 17 9.57 -1.24 18.05
N ASP A 18 8.88 -0.10 17.98
CA ASP A 18 7.52 0.02 17.42
C ASP A 18 7.51 -0.13 15.90
N PHE A 19 8.69 -0.18 15.28
CA PHE A 19 8.85 -0.33 13.84
C PHE A 19 9.43 -1.69 13.46
N ARG A 20 9.07 -2.12 12.27
CA ARG A 20 9.78 -3.15 11.50
C ARG A 20 10.31 -2.51 10.22
N ARG A 21 11.41 -3.06 9.71
CA ARG A 21 12.04 -2.56 8.49
C ARG A 21 11.73 -3.49 7.33
N VAL A 22 11.25 -2.92 6.24
CA VAL A 22 11.04 -3.62 4.97
C VAL A 22 11.99 -3.03 3.94
N ALA A 23 12.77 -3.89 3.29
CA ALA A 23 13.63 -3.49 2.20
C ALA A 23 12.80 -3.28 0.92
N LEU A 24 13.06 -2.17 0.24
CA LEU A 24 12.52 -1.89 -1.09
C LEU A 24 13.50 -2.38 -2.17
N SER A 25 13.01 -2.55 -3.40
CA SER A 25 13.84 -3.01 -4.53
C SER A 25 15.02 -2.09 -4.87
N ASN A 26 14.93 -0.79 -4.55
CA ASN A 26 16.03 0.16 -4.73
C ASN A 26 17.08 0.12 -3.60
N GLY A 27 16.96 -0.78 -2.62
CA GLY A 27 17.84 -0.90 -1.46
C GLY A 27 17.52 0.04 -0.29
N ALA A 28 16.57 0.97 -0.45
CA ALA A 28 16.05 1.76 0.66
C ALA A 28 15.24 0.88 1.63
N HIS A 29 15.01 1.39 2.83
CA HIS A 29 14.22 0.68 3.84
C HIS A 29 13.05 1.54 4.31
N LEU A 30 11.86 0.99 4.23
CA LEU A 30 10.68 1.55 4.89
C LEU A 30 10.65 1.12 6.34
N TRP A 31 10.35 2.08 7.21
CA TRP A 31 10.06 1.84 8.61
C TRP A 31 8.54 1.79 8.76
N LEU A 32 8.02 0.58 8.94
CA LEU A 32 6.60 0.33 9.05
C LEU A 32 6.24 0.16 10.52
N HIS A 33 5.27 0.94 11.00
CA HIS A 33 4.81 0.86 12.37
C HIS A 33 4.08 -0.47 12.60
N ARG A 34 4.30 -1.14 13.74
CA ARG A 34 3.73 -2.46 14.03
C ARG A 34 2.24 -2.41 14.35
N HIS A 35 1.76 -1.29 14.88
CA HIS A 35 0.36 -1.11 15.31
C HIS A 35 -0.48 -0.20 14.39
N GLU A 36 0.04 0.96 13.97
CA GLU A 36 -0.63 1.91 13.07
C GLU A 36 -0.52 1.53 11.58
N LEU A 37 -1.07 0.36 11.22
CA LEU A 37 -0.95 -0.24 9.88
C LEU A 37 -1.78 0.47 8.80
N ASP A 38 -2.82 1.18 9.20
CA ASP A 38 -3.81 1.78 8.29
C ASP A 38 -3.45 3.24 7.92
N TRP A 39 -2.67 3.92 8.76
CA TRP A 39 -2.43 5.37 8.63
C TRP A 39 -1.01 5.76 8.23
N TYR A 40 -0.12 4.78 8.10
CA TYR A 40 1.28 4.94 7.75
C TYR A 40 1.78 3.78 6.88
N PRO A 41 2.77 4.01 6.00
CA PRO A 41 3.58 5.22 5.90
C PRO A 41 3.05 6.25 4.89
N PHE A 42 2.04 5.96 4.08
CA PHE A 42 1.57 6.89 3.05
C PHE A 42 0.27 7.55 3.40
N GLN A 43 0.01 8.69 2.76
CA GLN A 43 -1.27 9.38 2.80
C GLN A 43 -1.71 9.71 1.38
N VAL A 44 -2.94 9.36 1.07
CA VAL A 44 -3.62 9.74 -0.15
C VAL A 44 -4.48 10.97 0.14
N SER A 45 -4.31 12.03 -0.64
CA SER A 45 -5.07 13.27 -0.47
C SER A 45 -6.54 13.08 -0.84
N GLY A 46 -7.44 13.57 0.00
CA GLY A 46 -8.88 13.59 -0.24
C GLY A 46 -9.61 13.75 1.09
N ASP A 47 -10.92 13.99 1.03
CA ASP A 47 -11.77 14.02 2.22
C ASP A 47 -12.00 12.59 2.73
N TRP A 48 -13.25 12.14 2.81
CA TRP A 48 -13.57 10.80 3.29
C TRP A 48 -12.97 9.69 2.39
N GLU A 49 -13.07 9.85 1.07
CA GLU A 49 -12.50 8.92 0.09
C GLU A 49 -10.97 8.78 0.22
N GLY A 50 -10.28 9.89 0.52
CA GLY A 50 -8.83 9.88 0.71
C GLY A 50 -8.39 9.06 1.93
N GLN A 51 -9.22 9.00 2.97
CA GLN A 51 -8.94 8.20 4.16
C GLN A 51 -9.03 6.70 3.85
N ASP A 52 -10.06 6.25 3.16
CA ASP A 52 -10.20 4.83 2.83
C ASP A 52 -9.14 4.36 1.84
N GLN A 53 -8.77 5.22 0.87
CA GLN A 53 -7.64 4.96 -0.02
C GLN A 53 -6.30 4.92 0.71
N THR A 54 -6.12 5.78 1.72
CA THR A 54 -4.93 5.74 2.60
C THR A 54 -4.83 4.40 3.32
N LYS A 55 -5.92 3.92 3.93
CA LYS A 55 -5.96 2.62 4.60
C LYS A 55 -5.67 1.48 3.64
N ARG A 56 -6.31 1.48 2.46
CA ARG A 56 -6.10 0.45 1.43
C ARG A 56 -4.64 0.39 1.00
N LEU A 57 -4.02 1.55 0.73
CA LEU A 57 -2.62 1.61 0.31
C LEU A 57 -1.69 1.10 1.40
N ASN A 58 -1.87 1.56 2.63
CA ASN A 58 -1.00 1.17 3.73
C ASN A 58 -1.12 -0.31 4.09
N ARG A 59 -2.29 -0.94 3.91
CA ARG A 59 -2.44 -2.41 4.03
C ARG A 59 -1.56 -3.15 3.02
N LEU A 60 -1.56 -2.73 1.75
CA LEU A 60 -0.71 -3.33 0.71
C LEU A 60 0.79 -3.14 1.02
N VAL A 61 1.18 -1.94 1.45
CA VAL A 61 2.56 -1.64 1.84
C VAL A 61 3.01 -2.52 3.01
N ASN A 62 2.11 -2.70 3.99
CA ASN A 62 2.39 -3.56 5.13
C ASN A 62 2.50 -5.04 4.76
N MET A 63 2.15 -5.44 3.54
CA MET A 63 2.30 -6.80 3.05
C MET A 63 3.55 -7.02 2.19
N LEU A 64 4.36 -5.99 1.90
CA LEU A 64 5.49 -6.10 0.96
C LEU A 64 6.47 -7.24 1.29
N ASP A 65 6.78 -7.46 2.56
CA ASP A 65 7.64 -8.54 3.07
C ASP A 65 6.89 -9.84 3.36
N ALA A 66 5.56 -9.87 3.21
CA ALA A 66 4.76 -11.06 3.41
C ALA A 66 4.94 -12.07 2.25
N PRO A 67 4.81 -13.38 2.52
CA PRO A 67 4.86 -14.41 1.49
C PRO A 67 3.66 -14.30 0.53
N LEU A 68 3.82 -14.81 -0.69
CA LEU A 68 2.76 -14.79 -1.71
C LEU A 68 1.47 -15.50 -1.26
N SER A 69 1.57 -16.49 -0.37
CA SER A 69 0.38 -17.14 0.22
C SER A 69 -0.47 -16.17 1.03
N SER A 70 0.15 -15.28 1.82
CA SER A 70 -0.57 -14.24 2.57
C SER A 70 -1.22 -13.22 1.64
N TRP A 71 -0.54 -12.84 0.55
CA TRP A 71 -1.12 -12.00 -0.50
C TRP A 71 -2.35 -12.63 -1.14
N LYS A 72 -2.28 -13.91 -1.49
CA LYS A 72 -3.42 -14.64 -2.03
C LYS A 72 -4.63 -14.59 -1.10
N THR A 73 -4.43 -14.93 0.17
CA THR A 73 -5.51 -14.91 1.18
C THR A 73 -6.10 -13.52 1.36
N TYR A 74 -5.26 -12.47 1.37
CA TYR A 74 -5.73 -11.09 1.47
C TYR A 74 -6.59 -10.69 0.26
N LEU A 75 -6.16 -11.02 -0.96
CA LEU A 75 -6.90 -10.71 -2.18
C LEU A 75 -8.23 -11.47 -2.26
N GLU A 76 -8.26 -12.73 -1.80
CA GLU A 76 -9.50 -13.51 -1.66
C GLU A 76 -10.47 -12.86 -0.66
N GLN A 77 -9.99 -12.44 0.51
CA GLN A 77 -10.81 -11.74 1.50
C GLN A 77 -11.31 -10.37 1.00
N LEU A 78 -10.49 -9.65 0.24
CA LEU A 78 -10.90 -8.38 -0.36
C LEU A 78 -12.04 -8.62 -1.36
N SER A 79 -11.96 -9.70 -2.13
CA SER A 79 -13.03 -10.14 -3.02
C SER A 79 -14.32 -10.43 -2.28
N ASP A 80 -14.26 -11.19 -1.19
CA ASP A 80 -15.44 -11.55 -0.41
C ASP A 80 -16.14 -10.32 0.21
N ASN A 81 -15.39 -9.26 0.53
CA ASN A 81 -15.92 -8.03 1.14
C ASN A 81 -16.47 -7.02 0.11
N GLU A 82 -15.94 -6.99 -1.13
CA GLU A 82 -16.45 -6.13 -2.20
C GLU A 82 -17.69 -6.75 -2.92
N LEU A 83 -18.12 -7.95 -2.51
CA LEU A 83 -19.26 -8.70 -3.04
C LEU A 83 -20.56 -8.45 -2.24
N ASP A 84 -21.15 -7.26 -2.38
CA ASP A 84 -22.59 -7.06 -2.09
C ASP A 84 -23.46 -7.22 -3.36
N ASP A 85 -22.83 -7.26 -4.55
CA ASP A 85 -23.52 -7.44 -5.83
C ASP A 85 -23.21 -8.79 -6.48
N ARG A 86 -24.28 -9.44 -6.95
CA ARG A 86 -24.36 -10.81 -7.48
C ARG A 86 -23.68 -11.02 -8.84
N GLU A 87 -22.47 -10.54 -9.03
CA GLU A 87 -21.65 -10.92 -10.17
C GLU A 87 -20.30 -11.38 -9.68
N THR A 88 -19.96 -12.61 -10.09
CA THR A 88 -18.70 -13.32 -9.88
C THR A 88 -17.52 -12.48 -10.38
N ASN A 89 -17.11 -11.47 -9.61
CA ASN A 89 -15.87 -10.76 -9.82
C ASN A 89 -14.76 -11.74 -9.45
N SER A 90 -14.26 -12.47 -10.45
CA SER A 90 -13.08 -13.31 -10.33
C SER A 90 -11.95 -12.51 -9.67
N SER A 91 -11.19 -13.13 -8.76
CA SER A 91 -10.05 -12.50 -8.07
C SER A 91 -9.12 -11.76 -9.04
N THR A 92 -9.02 -12.20 -10.29
CA THR A 92 -8.31 -11.52 -11.39
C THR A 92 -8.79 -10.09 -11.64
N LYS A 93 -10.11 -9.82 -11.63
CA LYS A 93 -10.66 -8.48 -11.85
C LYS A 93 -10.28 -7.52 -10.71
N ILE A 94 -10.26 -8.00 -9.47
CA ILE A 94 -9.82 -7.21 -8.33
C ILE A 94 -8.33 -6.91 -8.42
N VAL A 95 -7.52 -7.89 -8.80
CA VAL A 95 -6.10 -7.68 -9.04
C VAL A 95 -5.88 -6.64 -10.14
N SER A 96 -6.61 -6.72 -11.26
CA SER A 96 -6.53 -5.72 -12.33
C SER A 96 -6.92 -4.32 -11.85
N ASN A 97 -8.04 -4.20 -11.12
CA ASN A 97 -8.49 -2.93 -10.55
C ASN A 97 -7.44 -2.34 -9.58
N LEU A 98 -6.82 -3.19 -8.75
CA LEU A 98 -5.74 -2.78 -7.85
C LEU A 98 -4.50 -2.31 -8.62
N ILE A 99 -4.12 -3.02 -9.69
CA ILE A 99 -2.99 -2.63 -10.54
C ILE A 99 -3.23 -1.26 -11.16
N GLU A 100 -4.40 -1.05 -11.77
CA GLU A 100 -4.77 0.24 -12.38
C GLU A 100 -4.74 1.37 -11.34
N TRP A 101 -5.36 1.15 -10.18
CA TRP A 101 -5.37 2.14 -9.09
C TRP A 101 -3.97 2.48 -8.56
N ILE A 102 -3.09 1.49 -8.40
CA ILE A 102 -1.71 1.73 -7.95
C ILE A 102 -0.90 2.49 -9.02
N GLN A 103 -1.12 2.22 -10.30
CA GLN A 103 -0.49 2.97 -11.40
C GLN A 103 -0.95 4.43 -11.43
N GLU A 104 -2.24 4.70 -11.19
CA GLU A 104 -2.75 6.07 -11.05
C GLU A 104 -2.09 6.78 -9.86
N LEU A 105 -1.95 6.10 -8.73
CA LEU A 105 -1.28 6.65 -7.55
C LEU A 105 0.19 6.99 -7.82
N GLU A 106 0.93 6.12 -8.53
CA GLU A 106 2.34 6.34 -8.88
C GLU A 106 2.53 7.64 -9.65
N ASN A 107 1.64 7.92 -10.61
CA ASN A 107 1.65 9.17 -11.40
C ASN A 107 1.30 10.41 -10.57
N SER A 108 0.79 10.23 -9.36
CA SER A 108 0.33 11.30 -8.48
C SER A 108 1.22 11.50 -7.24
N ALA A 109 2.39 10.86 -7.19
CA ALA A 109 3.33 11.02 -6.08
C ALA A 109 3.82 12.46 -5.94
N LYS A 110 3.81 12.98 -4.71
CA LYS A 110 4.28 14.33 -4.36
C LYS A 110 5.25 14.31 -3.18
N GLY A 111 6.20 15.22 -3.21
CA GLY A 111 7.21 15.42 -2.17
C GLY A 111 8.50 16.00 -2.76
N HIS A 112 9.56 16.01 -1.96
CA HIS A 112 10.92 16.20 -2.44
C HIS A 112 11.37 14.99 -3.28
N THR A 113 12.40 15.17 -4.12
CA THR A 113 12.88 14.15 -5.07
C THR A 113 13.04 12.76 -4.44
N TRP A 114 13.70 12.67 -3.29
CA TRP A 114 13.92 11.40 -2.59
C TRP A 114 12.63 10.82 -1.99
N GLU A 115 11.66 11.65 -1.59
CA GLU A 115 10.36 11.18 -1.07
C GLU A 115 9.53 10.56 -2.20
N ILE A 116 9.54 11.22 -3.37
CA ILE A 116 8.92 10.68 -4.58
C ILE A 116 9.56 9.35 -4.95
N GLU A 117 10.89 9.24 -4.91
CA GLU A 117 11.59 7.98 -5.18
C GLU A 117 11.18 6.85 -4.24
N ILE A 118 11.04 7.11 -2.93
CA ILE A 118 10.58 6.12 -1.95
C ILE A 118 9.14 5.69 -2.22
N VAL A 119 8.24 6.65 -2.46
CA VAL A 119 6.84 6.37 -2.77
C VAL A 119 6.74 5.54 -4.05
N SER A 120 7.35 6.00 -5.14
CA SER A 120 7.35 5.29 -6.42
C SER A 120 7.95 3.90 -6.31
N CYS A 121 9.04 3.72 -5.55
CA CYS A 121 9.64 2.40 -5.36
C CYS A 121 8.70 1.45 -4.60
N ALA A 122 8.04 1.92 -3.53
CA ALA A 122 7.08 1.11 -2.79
C ALA A 122 5.87 0.71 -3.65
N LEU A 123 5.35 1.64 -4.47
CA LEU A 123 4.24 1.36 -5.38
C LEU A 123 4.64 0.36 -6.48
N LYS A 124 5.86 0.47 -7.03
CA LYS A 124 6.40 -0.51 -7.98
C LYS A 124 6.53 -1.91 -7.35
N ASP A 125 7.02 -2.00 -6.12
CA ASP A 125 7.14 -3.28 -5.43
C ASP A 125 5.76 -3.92 -5.18
N ILE A 126 4.72 -3.11 -4.90
CA ILE A 126 3.33 -3.58 -4.84
C ILE A 126 2.87 -4.09 -6.22
N LEU A 127 3.12 -3.35 -7.30
CA LEU A 127 2.75 -3.77 -8.66
C LEU A 127 3.41 -5.10 -9.03
N GLU A 128 4.69 -5.27 -8.72
CA GLU A 128 5.40 -6.54 -8.95
C GLU A 128 4.77 -7.69 -8.15
N LYS A 129 4.36 -7.46 -6.90
CA LYS A 129 3.63 -8.47 -6.11
C LYS A 129 2.30 -8.82 -6.78
N LEU A 130 1.49 -7.83 -7.17
CA LEU A 130 0.18 -8.04 -7.77
C LEU A 130 0.24 -8.78 -9.12
N LYS A 131 1.28 -8.54 -9.93
CA LYS A 131 1.51 -9.26 -11.20
C LYS A 131 1.66 -10.78 -11.05
N ASN A 132 1.97 -11.29 -9.85
CA ASN A 132 2.00 -12.72 -9.59
C ASN A 132 0.60 -13.37 -9.49
N PHE A 133 -0.46 -12.56 -9.48
CA PHE A 133 -1.85 -12.99 -9.32
C PHE A 133 -2.76 -12.57 -10.47
N ASN A 134 -2.21 -11.91 -11.48
CA ASN A 134 -2.91 -11.51 -12.71
C ASN A 134 -2.85 -12.64 -13.75
#